data_AF-A0A2G6CEL3-F1
#
_entry.id   AF-A0A2G6CEL3-F1
#
_cell.length_a   1.000
_cell.length_b   1.000
_cell.length_c   1.000
_cell.angle_alpha   90.00
_cell.angle_beta   90.00
_cell.angle_gamma   90.00
#
_symmetry.space_group_name_H-M   'P 1'
#
loop_
_entity.id
_entity.type
_entity.pdbx_description
1 polymer ?
#
loop_
_entity_poly.entity_id
_entity_poly.type
_entity_poly.pdbx_seq_one_letter_code
_entity_poly.pdbx_strand_id
1 'polypeptide(L)' 'MPDLTLTPLPATVIFVAAVIAGYAFRRAWKEQPEGWQKRAWISGLIAGIGFLTLAFIPLKY' A
#
# COMPACT_ATOMS: atom_id res chain seq x y z
N MET A 1 -6.63 -12.92 -23.49
CA MET A 1 -6.28 -12.69 -22.06
C MET A 1 -7.13 -11.52 -21.59
N PRO A 2 -7.76 -11.56 -20.40
CA PRO A 2 -8.46 -10.39 -19.89
C PRO A 2 -7.46 -9.26 -19.66
N ASP A 3 -7.75 -8.06 -20.18
CA ASP A 3 -6.95 -6.87 -19.89
C ASP A 3 -7.11 -6.51 -18.41
N LEU A 4 -6.08 -6.79 -17.61
CA LEU A 4 -6.06 -6.43 -16.20
C LEU A 4 -6.00 -4.91 -16.09
N THR A 5 -7.11 -4.30 -15.69
CA THR A 5 -7.27 -2.86 -15.56
C THR A 5 -7.95 -2.51 -14.25
N LEU A 6 -7.60 -1.36 -13.68
CA LEU A 6 -8.24 -0.81 -12.50
C LEU A 6 -9.22 0.29 -12.89
N THR A 7 -10.44 0.22 -12.38
CA THR A 7 -11.37 1.35 -12.44
C THR A 7 -11.01 2.39 -11.36
N PRO A 8 -11.51 3.64 -11.44
CA PRO A 8 -11.14 4.69 -10.51
C PRO A 8 -11.43 4.36 -9.04
N LEU A 9 -12.53 3.66 -8.77
CA LEU A 9 -12.93 3.29 -7.41
C LEU A 9 -11.91 2.36 -6.72
N PRO A 10 -11.61 1.15 -7.23
CA PRO A 10 -10.62 0.26 -6.62
C PRO A 10 -9.22 0.88 -6.59
N ALA A 11 -8.83 1.65 -7.61
CA ALA A 11 -7.55 2.37 -7.59
C ALA A 11 -7.47 3.36 -6.42
N THR A 12 -8.54 4.11 -6.15
CA THR A 12 -8.61 5.04 -5.03
C THR A 12 -8.55 4.31 -3.68
N VAL A 13 -9.25 3.19 -3.55
CA VAL A 13 -9.22 2.36 -2.33
C VAL A 13 -7.81 1.84 -2.06
N ILE A 14 -7.14 1.30 -3.09
CA ILE A 14 -5.75 0.81 -2.97
C ILE A 14 -4.81 1.96 -2.58
N PHE A 15 -4.98 3.14 -3.19
CA PHE A 15 -4.15 4.30 -2.89
C PHE A 15 -4.28 4.74 -1.43
N VAL A 16 -5.50 4.91 -0.95
CA VAL A 16 -5.76 5.30 0.45
C VAL A 16 -5.21 4.25 1.42
N ALA A 17 -5.42 2.96 1.14
CA ALA A 17 -4.88 1.88 1.97
C ALA A 17 -3.34 1.90 1.99
N ALA A 18 -2.69 2.10 0.85
CA ALA A 18 -1.23 2.19 0.75
C ALA A 18 -0.67 3.39 1.53
N VAL A 19 -1.34 4.54 1.48
CA VAL A 19 -0.96 5.74 2.24
C VAL A 19 -1.09 5.51 3.75
N ILE A 20 -2.20 4.91 4.21
CA ILE A 20 -2.40 4.58 5.63
C ILE A 20 -1.32 3.59 6.11
N ALA A 21 -1.03 2.56 5.30
CA ALA A 21 0.02 1.60 5.61
C ALA A 21 1.40 2.25 5.67
N GLY A 22 1.72 3.16 4.74
CA GLY A 22 2.96 3.94 4.75
C GLY A 22 3.09 4.85 5.98
N TYR A 23 1.98 5.46 6.43
CA TYR A 23 1.95 6.21 7.68
C TYR A 23 2.25 5.30 8.89
N ALA A 24 1.59 4.14 8.97
CA ALA A 24 1.80 3.16 10.04
C ALA A 24 3.26 2.65 10.06
N PHE A 25 3.84 2.40 8.88
CA PHE A 25 5.26 2.05 8.74
C PHE A 25 6.16 3.12 9.36
N ARG A 26 6.00 4.37 8.93
CA ARG A 26 6.83 5.49 9.40
C ARG A 26 6.67 5.72 10.90
N ARG A 27 5.44 5.57 11.41
CA ARG A 27 5.15 5.69 12.83
C ARG A 27 5.83 4.58 13.63
N ALA A 28 5.70 3.31 13.21
CA ALA A 28 6.36 2.18 13.87
C ALA A 28 7.90 2.32 13.87
N TRP A 29 8.47 2.81 12.76
CA TRP A 29 9.91 3.06 12.64
C TRP A 29 10.42 4.14 13.61
N LYS A 30 9.60 5.16 13.87
CA LYS A 30 9.95 6.27 14.77
C LYS A 30 9.69 5.97 16.24
N GLU A 31 8.51 5.43 16.57
CA GLU A 31 8.10 5.18 17.96
C GLU A 31 8.80 3.95 18.56
N GLN A 32 9.25 3.01 17.71
CA GLN A 32 9.93 1.77 18.08
C GLN A 32 9.31 1.02 19.29
N PRO A 33 7.97 0.84 19.36
CA PRO A 33 7.35 0.05 20.42
C PRO A 33 7.82 -1.41 20.36
N GLU A 34 7.51 -2.20 21.38
CA GLU A 34 7.84 -3.63 21.37
C GLU A 34 7.33 -4.32 20.08
N GLY A 35 8.22 -5.02 19.39
CA GLY A 35 7.93 -5.67 18.11
C GLY A 35 7.78 -4.72 16.90
N TRP A 36 8.26 -3.47 16.98
CA TRP A 36 8.13 -2.47 15.91
C TRP A 36 8.65 -2.94 14.55
N GLN A 37 9.73 -3.73 14.52
CA GLN A 37 10.32 -4.24 13.28
C GLN A 37 9.31 -5.04 12.47
N LYS A 38 8.57 -5.96 13.11
CA LYS A 38 7.53 -6.76 12.45
C LYS A 38 6.40 -5.87 11.95
N ARG A 39 5.94 -4.92 12.77
CA ARG A 39 4.87 -3.98 12.39
C ARG A 39 5.28 -3.10 11.21
N ALA A 40 6.52 -2.61 11.21
CA ALA A 40 7.09 -1.88 10.10
C ALA A 40 7.13 -2.77 8.84
N TRP A 41 7.73 -3.95 8.89
CA TRP A 41 7.79 -4.83 7.72
C TRP A 41 6.42 -5.18 7.13
N ILE A 42 5.42 -5.50 7.96
CA ILE A 42 4.06 -5.81 7.49
C ILE A 42 3.43 -4.59 6.81
N SER A 43 3.47 -3.43 7.46
CA SER A 43 2.88 -2.20 6.92
C SER A 43 3.62 -1.71 5.66
N GLY A 44 4.94 -1.81 5.64
CA GLY A 44 5.77 -1.51 4.47
C GLY A 44 5.48 -2.45 3.30
N LEU A 45 5.27 -3.74 3.55
CA LEU A 45 4.92 -4.71 2.51
C LEU A 45 3.53 -4.41 1.91
N ILE A 46 2.53 -4.12 2.75
CA ILE A 46 1.19 -3.74 2.28
C ILE A 46 1.25 -2.46 1.44
N ALA A 47 1.95 -1.43 1.90
CA ALA A 47 2.13 -0.19 1.16
C ALA A 47 2.86 -0.42 -0.17
N GLY A 48 3.95 -1.20 -0.14
CA GLY A 48 4.74 -1.55 -1.32
C GLY A 48 3.91 -2.27 -2.38
N ILE A 49 3.14 -3.29 -1.99
CA ILE A 49 2.23 -3.99 -2.90
C ILE A 49 1.20 -3.01 -3.48
N GLY A 50 0.56 -2.18 -2.65
CA GLY A 50 -0.41 -1.20 -3.12
C GLY A 50 0.15 -0.23 -4.17
N PHE A 51 1.36 0.31 -3.92
CA PHE A 51 2.01 1.21 -4.88
C PHE A 51 2.48 0.49 -6.14
N LEU A 52 2.97 -0.74 -6.05
CA LEU A 52 3.33 -1.55 -7.22
C LEU A 52 2.10 -1.83 -8.09
N THR A 53 0.99 -2.21 -7.47
CA THR A 53 -0.28 -2.42 -8.17
C THR A 53 -0.72 -1.17 -8.92
N LEU A 54 -0.67 0.00 -8.27
CA LEU A 54 -1.03 1.27 -8.92
C LEU A 54 -0.03 1.73 -9.99
N ALA A 55 1.24 1.38 -9.86
CA ALA A 55 2.28 1.75 -10.81
C ALA A 55 2.24 0.91 -12.09
N PHE A 56 1.88 -0.38 -11.99
CA PHE A 56 1.97 -1.33 -13.09
C PHE A 56 0.62 -1.77 -13.68
N ILE A 57 -0.51 -1.56 -12.99
CA ILE A 57 -1.83 -1.86 -13.54
C ILE A 57 -2.44 -0.58 -14.15
N PRO A 58 -2.74 -0.58 -15.46
CA PRO A 58 -3.31 0.58 -16.12
C PRO A 58 -4.72 0.89 -15.62
N LEU A 59 -5.03 2.18 -15.56
CA LEU A 59 -6.35 2.67 -15.23
C LEU A 59 -7.24 2.61 -16.47
N LYS A 60 -8.48 2.16 -16.27
CA LYS A 60 -9.53 2.16 -17.28
C LYS A 60 -10.66 3.07 -16.81
N TYR A 61 -11.02 4.03 -17.67
CA TYR A 61 -12.01 5.08 -17.45
C TYR A 61 -13.19 4.89 -18.39
#